data_AF-A0A2J4PF13-F1
#
_entry.id   AF-A0A2J4PF13-F1
#
_cell.length_a   1.000
_cell.length_b   1.000
_cell.length_c   1.000
_cell.angle_alpha   90.00
_cell.angle_beta   90.00
_cell.angle_gamma   90.00
#
_symmetry.space_group_name_H-M   'P 1'
#
loop_
_entity.id
_entity.type
_entity.pdbx_description
1 polymer ?
#
loop_
_entity_poly.entity_id
_entity_poly.type
_entity_poly.pdbx_seq_one_letter_code
_entity_poly.pdbx_strand_id
1 'polypeptide(L)' 'MRFIRTIGLAITMFTLVQATATAGVIIGGTRIIFDGAKKEASISVNNPDATPYLIQSWIDEQEGGSGKAPFIITPPMY' A
#
# COMPACT_ATOMS: atom_id res chain seq x y z
N MET A 1 -13.21 -13.77 -42.22
CA MET A 1 -13.37 -14.13 -40.79
C MET A 1 -12.04 -14.39 -40.05
N ARG A 2 -11.04 -15.05 -40.65
CA ARG A 2 -9.74 -15.32 -39.98
C ARG A 2 -8.97 -14.04 -39.62
N PHE A 3 -8.91 -13.07 -40.54
CA PHE A 3 -8.22 -11.79 -40.35
C PHE A 3 -8.77 -10.96 -39.17
N ILE A 4 -10.09 -10.88 -39.03
CA ILE A 4 -10.77 -10.17 -37.92
C ILE A 4 -10.44 -10.84 -36.57
N ARG A 5 -10.39 -12.18 -36.52
CA ARG A 5 -10.03 -12.92 -35.31
C ARG A 5 -8.57 -12.69 -34.91
N THR A 6 -7.65 -12.66 -35.89
CA THR A 6 -6.22 -12.40 -35.61
C THR A 6 -5.99 -10.98 -35.12
N ILE A 7 -6.67 -9.98 -35.70
CA ILE A 7 -6.60 -8.59 -35.24
C ILE A 7 -7.20 -8.45 -33.84
N GLY A 8 -8.35 -9.08 -33.58
CA GLY A 8 -8.96 -9.09 -32.25
C GLY A 8 -8.02 -9.66 -31.19
N LEU A 9 -7.37 -10.79 -31.48
CA LEU A 9 -6.37 -11.42 -30.60
C LEU A 9 -5.15 -10.52 -30.35
N ALA A 10 -4.63 -9.85 -31.40
CA ALA A 10 -3.49 -8.94 -31.26
C ALA A 10 -3.81 -7.73 -30.38
N ILE A 11 -5.03 -7.16 -30.51
CA ILE A 11 -5.49 -6.05 -29.68
C ILE A 11 -5.62 -6.48 -28.21
N THR A 12 -6.24 -7.63 -27.94
CA THR A 12 -6.36 -8.16 -26.58
C THR A 12 -4.99 -8.41 -25.94
N MET A 13 -4.03 -8.92 -26.71
CA MET A 13 -2.67 -9.17 -26.22
C MET A 13 -1.93 -7.86 -25.90
N PHE A 14 -2.13 -6.81 -26.70
CA PHE A 14 -1.54 -5.49 -26.44
C PHE A 14 -2.06 -4.83 -25.16
N THR A 15 -3.35 -5.02 -24.83
CA THR A 15 -3.94 -4.44 -23.61
C THR A 15 -3.45 -5.09 -22.30
N LEU A 16 -2.93 -6.31 -22.35
CA LEU A 16 -2.44 -7.03 -21.17
C LEU A 16 -1.06 -6.54 -20.69
N VAL A 17 -0.33 -5.76 -21.49
CA VAL A 17 1.06 -5.34 -21.20
C VAL A 17 1.11 -4.00 -20.44
N GLN A 18 -0.01 -3.30 -20.25
CA GLN A 18 -0.04 -1.90 -19.79
C GLN A 18 -0.23 -1.69 -18.28
N ALA A 19 -0.02 -2.70 -17.44
CA ALA A 19 -0.16 -2.54 -15.98
C ALA A 19 1.18 -2.10 -15.34
N THR A 20 1.47 -0.80 -15.33
CA THR A 20 2.54 -0.23 -14.51
C THR A 20 1.98 0.24 -13.17
N ALA A 21 2.52 -0.26 -12.06
CA ALA A 21 2.22 0.25 -10.72
C ALA A 21 3.35 1.19 -10.28
N THR A 22 2.99 2.38 -9.81
CA THR A 22 3.92 3.37 -9.23
C THR A 22 3.70 3.43 -7.72
N ALA A 23 4.77 3.49 -6.94
CA ALA A 23 4.73 3.67 -5.50
C ALA A 23 5.72 4.77 -5.09
N GLY A 24 5.28 5.73 -4.27
CA GLY A 24 6.09 6.88 -3.82
C GLY A 24 6.45 6.86 -2.33
N VAL A 25 6.04 5.82 -1.59
CA VAL A 25 6.31 5.70 -0.14
C VAL A 25 6.83 4.30 0.15
N ILE A 26 7.97 4.23 0.85
CA ILE A 26 8.60 2.99 1.32
C ILE A 26 8.38 2.88 2.82
N ILE A 27 7.84 1.75 3.26
CA ILE A 27 7.70 1.38 4.66
C ILE A 27 8.84 0.41 5.01
N GLY A 28 9.53 0.63 6.13
CA GLY A 28 10.71 -0.15 6.55
C GLY A 28 10.46 -1.62 6.87
N GLY A 29 9.22 -2.10 6.77
CA GLY A 29 8.84 -3.48 7.00
C GLY A 29 7.40 -3.76 6.57
N THR A 30 7.05 -5.05 6.49
CA THR A 30 5.69 -5.51 6.15
C THR A 30 4.87 -5.87 7.39
N ARG A 31 5.48 -5.82 8.57
CA ARG A 31 4.87 -6.17 9.86
C ARG A 31 5.61 -5.50 11.00
N ILE A 32 4.86 -5.11 12.03
CA ILE A 32 5.39 -4.77 13.35
C ILE A 32 5.01 -5.91 14.29
N ILE A 33 5.99 -6.51 14.98
CA ILE A 33 5.74 -7.39 16.11
C ILE A 33 5.93 -6.53 17.36
N PHE A 34 4.84 -6.20 18.03
CA PHE A 34 4.88 -5.37 19.24
C PHE A 34 5.35 -6.21 20.43
N ASP A 35 6.44 -5.77 21.06
CA ASP A 35 6.93 -6.37 22.31
C ASP A 35 6.10 -5.84 23.48
N GLY A 36 5.36 -6.72 24.15
CA GLY A 36 4.47 -6.36 25.26
C GLY A 36 5.18 -5.76 26.49
N ALA A 37 6.50 -5.91 26.60
CA ALA A 37 7.29 -5.26 27.64
C ALA A 37 7.66 -3.80 27.29
N LYS A 38 7.44 -3.37 26.05
CA LYS A 38 7.76 -2.03 25.56
C LYS A 38 6.53 -1.14 25.51
N LYS A 39 6.76 0.17 25.61
CA LYS A 39 5.72 1.20 25.54
C LYS A 39 5.32 1.54 24.11
N GLU A 40 6.22 1.33 23.16
CA GLU A 40 6.05 1.72 21.76
C GLU A 40 6.87 0.82 20.82
N ALA A 41 6.49 0.86 19.56
CA ALA A 41 7.26 0.35 18.44
C ALA A 41 7.26 1.41 17.33
N SER A 42 8.30 1.42 16.51
CA SER A 42 8.45 2.37 15.41
C SER A 42 8.70 1.64 14.11
N ILE A 43 8.22 2.22 13.01
CA ILE A 43 8.50 1.77 11.65
C ILE A 43 8.93 2.99 10.85
N SER A 44 9.97 2.84 10.03
CA SER A 44 10.42 3.93 9.16
C SER A 44 9.47 4.08 7.98
N VAL A 45 9.23 5.33 7.59
CA VAL A 45 8.54 5.71 6.37
C VAL A 45 9.48 6.63 5.61
N ASN A 46 9.70 6.33 4.34
CA ASN A 46 10.60 7.09 3.49
C ASN A 46 9.89 7.46 2.18
N ASN A 47 10.00 8.72 1.79
CA ASN A 47 9.62 9.19 0.48
C ASN A 47 10.90 9.35 -0.35
N PRO A 48 11.23 8.41 -1.26
CA PRO A 48 12.42 8.52 -2.10
C PRO A 48 12.24 9.51 -3.26
N ASP A 49 11.02 9.96 -3.52
CA ASP A 49 10.70 10.80 -4.66
C ASP A 49 11.05 12.27 -4.35
N ALA A 50 11.27 13.05 -5.41
CA ALA A 50 11.47 14.50 -5.29
C ALA A 50 10.17 15.24 -4.95
N THR A 51 9.02 14.59 -5.13
CA THR A 51 7.69 15.17 -4.83
C THR A 51 7.34 14.93 -3.37
N PRO A 52 7.00 15.97 -2.59
CA PRO A 52 6.56 15.78 -1.21
C PRO A 52 5.18 15.11 -1.15
N TYR A 53 5.01 14.16 -0.23
CA TYR A 53 3.73 13.50 0.07
C TYR A 53 3.29 13.82 1.49
N LEU A 54 1.99 14.02 1.68
CA LEU A 54 1.36 14.04 3.00
C LEU A 54 1.12 12.59 3.44
N ILE A 55 1.61 12.21 4.61
CA ILE A 55 1.46 10.85 5.14
C ILE A 55 0.38 10.87 6.22
N GLN A 56 -0.69 10.10 6.02
CA GLN A 56 -1.71 9.86 7.03
C GLN A 56 -1.63 8.41 7.51
N SER A 57 -1.64 8.21 8.83
CA SER A 57 -1.56 6.90 9.45
C SER A 57 -2.75 6.68 10.40
N TRP A 58 -3.38 5.52 10.31
CA TRP A 58 -4.44 5.08 11.21
C TRP A 58 -4.30 3.58 11.51
N ILE A 59 -5.06 3.10 12.48
CA ILE A 59 -5.09 1.70 12.88
C ILE A 59 -6.51 1.19 12.66
N ASP A 60 -6.66 0.24 11.75
CA ASP A 60 -7.92 -0.45 11.53
C ASP A 60 -8.12 -1.59 12.54
N GLU A 61 -9.37 -1.91 12.80
CA GLU A 61 -9.76 -3.07 13.58
C GLU A 61 -9.62 -4.35 12.75
N GLN A 62 -9.51 -5.49 13.43
CA GLN A 62 -9.64 -6.77 12.74
C GLN A 62 -11.06 -6.90 12.17
N GLU A 63 -11.17 -7.41 10.95
CA GLU A 63 -12.45 -7.59 10.25
C GLU A 63 -13.44 -8.37 11.14
N GLY A 64 -14.57 -7.73 11.48
CA GLY A 64 -15.59 -8.26 12.40
C GLY A 64 -15.55 -7.71 13.83
N GLY A 65 -14.58 -6.85 14.17
CA GLY A 65 -14.58 -6.04 15.39
C GLY A 65 -15.51 -4.83 15.28
N SER A 66 -16.06 -4.38 16.41
CA SER A 66 -16.96 -3.21 16.49
C SER A 66 -16.44 -2.11 17.43
N GLY A 67 -15.14 -2.05 17.68
CA GLY A 67 -14.53 -1.11 18.63
C GLY A 67 -13.03 -0.91 18.47
N LYS A 68 -12.56 0.32 18.71
CA LYS A 68 -11.21 0.80 18.38
C LYS A 68 -10.09 -0.13 18.81
N ALA A 69 -9.11 -0.35 17.93
CA ALA A 69 -7.87 -1.06 18.26
C ALA A 69 -7.18 -0.43 19.49
N PRO A 70 -6.58 -1.22 20.40
CA PRO A 70 -5.99 -0.73 21.66
C PRO A 70 -4.63 -0.06 21.48
N PHE A 71 -4.43 0.64 20.36
CA PHE A 71 -3.19 1.29 19.98
C PHE A 71 -3.46 2.70 19.45
N ILE A 72 -2.45 3.56 19.55
CA ILE A 72 -2.43 4.87 18.92
C ILE A 72 -1.18 4.96 18.04
N ILE A 73 -1.24 5.76 16.98
CA ILE A 73 -0.11 6.03 16.08
C ILE A 73 0.24 7.51 16.15
N THR A 74 1.54 7.83 16.10
CA THR A 74 2.03 9.21 16.20
C THR A 74 3.23 9.43 15.30
N PRO A 75 3.26 10.53 14.51
CA PRO A 75 2.14 11.43 14.23
C PRO A 75 1.07 10.75 13.34
N PRO A 76 -0.23 11.05 13.51
CA PRO A 76 -1.27 10.51 12.63
C PRO A 76 -1.28 11.18 11.24
N MET A 77 -0.63 12.35 11.11
CA MET A 77 -0.53 13.10 9.87
C MET A 77 0.73 13.99 9.90
N TYR A 78 1.53 13.97 8.83
CA TYR A 78 2.76 14.77 8.69
C TYR A 78 3.22 14.90 7.24
#